data_AF-A0A2V7XR94-F1
#
_entry.id   AF-A0A2V7XR94-F1
#
_cell.length_a   1.000
_cell.length_b   1.000
_cell.length_c   1.000
_cell.angle_alpha   90.00
_cell.angle_beta   90.00
_cell.angle_gamma   90.00
#
_symmetry.space_group_name_H-M   'P 1'
#
loop_
_entity.id
_entity.type
_entity.pdbx_description
1 polymer ?
#
loop_
_entity_poly.entity_id
_entity_poly.type
_entity_poly.pdbx_seq_one_letter_code
_entity_poly.pdbx_strand_id
1 'polypeptide(L)'
;LRHEARVEWKHIAIYVPIVLLVAIIGAFALWSFFEKQSLQIEPPALPKVTLITADPRSRLTASWVRLLTDAEMQPTLVPLEKVEVLEGVVVLCDLPAIPPTLAKDLSSFVAHGGAIAVLGPPPATPIGDVSMSADIGMSDNAIKFSEAVSPLLARLQPGYDFWVKPAQVAFLKESPRMVVDARWTGNARAVIMHMEKSGTRYVWFGLDPNAIGEEDRQLMLLLRTAFRWVSGQPISEGAIGKTFTPESRRAAHGAGLSFSADRSGRQFVVHMTNRGKATIQNPTVKVWLPPGVTEVALAGDILMKRNVTLTGVPEEGACLVSRPRLAPGEDRLMKLKIVKTR
;
A
#
# COMPACT_ATOMS: atom_id res chain seq x y z
N LEU A 1 60.79 10.91 -50.60
CA LEU A 1 60.02 11.52 -49.49
C LEU A 1 58.91 10.56 -49.06
N ARG A 2 59.21 9.61 -48.18
CA ARG A 2 58.22 8.83 -47.44
C ARG A 2 58.65 8.87 -45.97
N HIS A 3 58.02 9.74 -45.18
CA HIS A 3 58.13 9.70 -43.73
C HIS A 3 57.22 8.58 -43.23
N GLU A 4 57.82 7.42 -42.96
CA GLU A 4 57.19 6.39 -42.13
C GLU A 4 57.04 6.95 -40.71
N ALA A 5 55.81 7.31 -40.35
CA ALA A 5 55.47 7.68 -38.99
C ALA A 5 55.63 6.44 -38.09
N ARG A 6 56.80 6.32 -37.44
CA ARG A 6 56.99 5.40 -36.32
C ARG A 6 56.05 5.83 -35.20
N VAL A 7 54.91 5.18 -35.09
CA VAL A 7 54.04 5.32 -33.93
C VAL A 7 54.83 4.82 -32.72
N GLU A 8 55.25 5.74 -31.87
CA GLU A 8 55.95 5.40 -30.63
C GLU A 8 54.99 4.60 -29.74
N TRP A 9 55.20 3.28 -29.65
CA TRP A 9 54.41 2.34 -28.84
C TRP A 9 54.20 2.78 -27.38
N LYS A 10 55.04 3.67 -26.86
CA LYS A 10 54.85 4.32 -25.55
C LYS A 10 53.53 5.09 -25.45
N HIS A 11 53.13 5.80 -26.50
CA HIS A 11 51.87 6.56 -26.50
C HIS A 11 50.66 5.62 -26.52
N ILE A 12 50.72 4.52 -27.28
CA ILE A 12 49.67 3.49 -27.29
C ILE A 12 49.51 2.86 -25.89
N ALA A 13 50.61 2.50 -25.24
CA ALA A 13 50.57 1.88 -23.91
C ALA A 13 49.98 2.80 -22.81
N ILE A 14 50.09 4.12 -22.97
CA ILE A 14 49.55 5.10 -22.01
C ILE A 14 48.08 5.43 -22.32
N TYR A 15 47.74 5.62 -23.60
CA TYR A 15 46.39 6.04 -23.98
C TYR A 15 45.38 4.89 -24.05
N VAL A 16 45.79 3.68 -24.41
CA VAL A 16 44.86 2.53 -24.50
C VAL A 16 44.20 2.23 -23.15
N PRO A 17 44.91 2.15 -22.00
CA PRO A 17 44.26 1.96 -20.71
C PRO A 17 43.28 3.08 -20.35
N ILE A 18 43.61 4.33 -20.68
CA ILE A 18 42.76 5.50 -20.42
C ILE A 18 41.48 5.43 -21.28
N VAL A 19 41.63 5.17 -22.58
CA VAL A 19 40.50 5.02 -23.51
C VAL A 19 39.60 3.85 -23.09
N LEU A 20 40.20 2.74 -22.65
CA LEU A 20 39.48 1.55 -22.20
C LEU A 20 38.75 1.81 -20.88
N LEU A 21 39.36 2.55 -19.95
CA LEU A 21 38.71 3.03 -18.72
C LEU A 21 37.51 3.93 -19.04
N VAL A 22 37.68 4.91 -19.93
CA VAL A 22 36.61 5.84 -20.35
C VAL A 22 35.48 5.08 -21.04
N ALA A 23 35.79 4.12 -21.91
CA ALA A 23 34.79 3.29 -22.57
C ALA A 23 34.01 2.41 -21.59
N ILE A 24 34.68 1.80 -20.60
CA ILE A 24 34.03 1.02 -19.55
C ILE A 24 33.14 1.92 -18.68
N ILE A 25 33.64 3.07 -18.23
CA ILE A 25 32.84 4.03 -17.44
C ILE A 25 31.65 4.53 -18.25
N GLY A 26 31.84 4.85 -19.54
CA GLY A 26 30.77 5.26 -20.45
C GLY A 26 29.71 4.17 -20.64
N ALA A 27 30.12 2.92 -20.83
CA ALA A 27 29.22 1.78 -20.93
C ALA A 27 28.43 1.55 -19.63
N PHE A 28 29.08 1.64 -18.46
CA PHE A 28 28.40 1.58 -17.17
C PHE A 28 27.43 2.75 -16.95
N ALA A 29 27.80 3.96 -17.37
CA ALA A 29 26.94 5.13 -17.28
C ALA A 29 25.70 5.00 -18.16
N LEU A 30 25.88 4.55 -19.42
CA LEU A 30 24.78 4.28 -20.34
C LEU A 30 23.89 3.13 -19.84
N TRP A 31 24.48 2.03 -19.37
CA TRP A 31 23.74 0.92 -18.77
C TRP A 31 22.91 1.39 -17.57
N SER A 32 23.52 2.11 -16.63
CA SER A 32 22.82 2.67 -15.46
C SER A 32 21.73 3.66 -15.86
N PHE A 33 21.96 4.44 -16.93
CA PHE A 33 20.96 5.37 -17.47
C PHE A 33 19.76 4.64 -18.08
N PHE A 34 19.99 3.64 -18.94
CA PHE A 34 18.91 2.82 -19.51
C PHE A 34 18.16 2.03 -18.44
N GLU A 35 18.87 1.50 -17.44
CA GLU A 35 18.23 0.78 -16.34
C GLU A 35 17.36 1.73 -15.49
N LYS A 36 17.78 2.98 -15.27
CA LYS A 36 16.95 4.00 -14.60
C LYS A 36 15.75 4.45 -15.44
N GLN A 37 15.91 4.64 -16.75
CA GLN A 37 14.81 5.03 -17.63
C GLN A 37 13.79 3.92 -17.85
N SER A 38 14.22 2.66 -17.87
CA SER A 38 13.32 1.49 -17.93
C SER A 38 12.41 1.35 -16.70
N LEU A 39 12.64 2.16 -15.67
CA LEU A 39 11.89 2.22 -14.42
C LEU A 39 11.07 3.52 -14.33
N GLN A 40 10.51 3.98 -15.44
CA GLN A 40 9.47 5.01 -15.40
C GLN A 40 8.24 4.40 -14.71
N ILE A 41 8.13 4.62 -13.40
CA ILE A 41 7.05 4.08 -12.57
C ILE A 41 5.84 4.98 -12.78
N GLU A 42 4.94 4.58 -13.68
CA GLU A 42 3.57 5.07 -13.60
C GLU A 42 2.97 4.56 -12.28
N PRO A 43 2.29 5.41 -11.49
CA PRO A 43 1.66 4.96 -10.28
C PRO A 43 0.69 3.82 -10.62
N PRO A 44 0.74 2.68 -9.88
CA PRO A 44 -0.12 1.55 -10.18
C PRO A 44 -1.59 2.00 -10.12
N ALA A 45 -2.33 1.62 -11.16
CA ALA A 45 -3.74 1.88 -11.25
C ALA A 45 -4.45 1.35 -9.99
N LEU A 46 -5.43 2.12 -9.52
CA LEU A 46 -6.28 1.68 -8.42
C LEU A 46 -6.99 0.36 -8.80
N PRO A 47 -7.19 -0.55 -7.84
CA PRO A 47 -7.79 -1.84 -8.14
C PRO A 47 -9.22 -1.66 -8.63
N LYS A 48 -9.67 -2.58 -9.49
CA LYS A 48 -11.10 -2.69 -9.83
C LYS A 48 -11.89 -3.04 -8.58
N VAL A 49 -13.01 -2.36 -8.39
CA VAL A 49 -13.87 -2.54 -7.22
C VAL A 49 -15.24 -3.03 -7.69
N THR A 50 -15.65 -4.21 -7.24
CA THR A 50 -16.95 -4.81 -7.55
C THR A 50 -17.82 -4.71 -6.31
N LEU A 51 -18.78 -3.79 -6.30
CA LEU A 51 -19.65 -3.55 -5.16
C LEU A 51 -20.95 -4.33 -5.31
N ILE A 52 -21.10 -5.36 -4.47
CA ILE A 52 -22.27 -6.22 -4.39
C ILE A 52 -23.21 -5.68 -3.33
N THR A 53 -24.49 -5.53 -3.70
CA THR A 53 -25.52 -5.03 -2.77
C THR A 53 -26.84 -5.77 -2.93
N ALA A 54 -27.60 -5.88 -1.83
CA ALA A 54 -28.97 -6.38 -1.88
C ALA A 54 -29.95 -5.34 -2.45
N ASP A 55 -29.67 -4.05 -2.28
CA ASP A 55 -30.52 -2.96 -2.78
C ASP A 55 -29.69 -1.88 -3.50
N PRO A 56 -29.69 -1.86 -4.85
CA PRO A 56 -28.99 -0.84 -5.61
C PRO A 56 -29.61 0.56 -5.48
N ARG A 57 -30.84 0.68 -4.94
CA ARG A 57 -31.51 1.96 -4.67
C ARG A 57 -31.24 2.46 -3.25
N SER A 58 -30.55 1.67 -2.43
CA SER A 58 -30.21 2.04 -1.06
C SER A 58 -29.39 3.34 -1.07
N ARG A 59 -29.83 4.29 -0.24
CA ARG A 59 -29.11 5.55 -0.02
C ARG A 59 -27.68 5.27 0.45
N LEU A 60 -27.50 4.27 1.31
CA LEU A 60 -26.18 3.92 1.85
C LEU A 60 -25.24 3.45 0.73
N THR A 61 -25.72 2.56 -0.14
CA THR A 61 -24.98 2.07 -1.30
C THR A 61 -24.60 3.21 -2.25
N ALA A 62 -25.55 4.09 -2.59
CA ALA A 62 -25.28 5.24 -3.44
C ALA A 62 -24.21 6.18 -2.86
N SER A 63 -24.26 6.41 -1.54
CA SER A 63 -23.28 7.27 -0.86
C SER A 63 -21.90 6.64 -0.76
N TRP A 64 -21.81 5.31 -0.62
CA TRP A 64 -20.53 4.60 -0.75
C TRP A 64 -19.98 4.70 -2.17
N VAL A 65 -20.80 4.47 -3.21
CA VAL A 65 -20.37 4.63 -4.60
C VAL A 65 -19.81 6.04 -4.85
N ARG A 66 -20.49 7.08 -4.35
CA ARG A 66 -20.00 8.47 -4.42
C ARG A 66 -18.66 8.63 -3.71
N LEU A 67 -18.55 8.22 -2.45
CA LEU A 67 -17.32 8.37 -1.67
C LEU A 67 -16.13 7.62 -2.29
N LEU A 68 -16.35 6.43 -2.84
CA LEU A 68 -15.32 5.67 -3.53
C LEU A 68 -14.89 6.35 -4.85
N THR A 69 -15.85 6.97 -5.55
CA THR A 69 -15.57 7.76 -6.77
C THR A 69 -14.79 9.03 -6.46
N ASP A 70 -15.14 9.73 -5.37
CA ASP A 70 -14.41 10.88 -4.85
C ASP A 70 -12.98 10.49 -4.46
N ALA A 71 -12.79 9.26 -3.97
CA ALA A 71 -11.48 8.66 -3.72
C ALA A 71 -10.78 8.13 -5.01
N GLU A 72 -11.21 8.56 -6.19
CA GLU A 72 -10.68 8.20 -7.53
C GLU A 72 -10.82 6.72 -7.91
N MET A 73 -11.58 5.92 -7.16
CA MET A 73 -11.85 4.54 -7.53
C MET A 73 -12.98 4.46 -8.57
N GLN A 74 -13.04 3.33 -9.27
CA GLN A 74 -14.07 3.05 -10.28
C GLN A 74 -14.93 1.87 -9.81
N PRO A 75 -15.88 2.10 -8.86
CA PRO A 75 -16.75 1.04 -8.37
C PRO A 75 -17.75 0.62 -9.44
N THR A 76 -17.83 -0.69 -9.68
CA THR A 76 -18.88 -1.31 -10.49
C THR A 76 -19.96 -1.84 -9.55
N LEU A 77 -21.15 -1.25 -9.60
CA LEU A 77 -22.29 -1.68 -8.79
C LEU A 77 -22.96 -2.91 -9.42
N VAL A 78 -22.99 -4.01 -8.68
CA VAL A 78 -23.60 -5.28 -9.11
C VAL A 78 -24.70 -5.67 -8.11
N PRO A 79 -25.98 -5.63 -8.52
CA PRO A 79 -27.06 -6.17 -7.71
C PRO A 79 -26.84 -7.66 -7.43
N LEU A 80 -27.23 -8.11 -6.24
CA LEU A 80 -27.03 -9.47 -5.75
C LEU A 80 -27.49 -10.56 -6.74
N GLU A 81 -28.61 -10.34 -7.41
CA GLU A 81 -29.21 -11.25 -8.38
C GLU A 81 -28.48 -11.31 -9.74
N LYS A 82 -27.52 -10.41 -9.97
CA LYS A 82 -26.74 -10.30 -11.22
C LYS A 82 -25.26 -10.63 -11.03
N VAL A 83 -24.88 -11.21 -9.90
CA VAL A 83 -23.49 -11.61 -9.66
C VAL A 83 -23.19 -12.87 -10.47
N GLU A 84 -22.37 -12.71 -11.51
CA GLU A 84 -21.93 -13.82 -12.37
C GLU A 84 -20.48 -14.22 -12.08
N VAL A 85 -19.59 -13.25 -11.85
CA VAL A 85 -18.15 -13.47 -11.64
C VAL A 85 -17.63 -12.53 -10.55
N LEU A 86 -16.75 -13.04 -9.70
CA LEU A 86 -16.05 -12.27 -8.67
C LEU A 86 -14.64 -11.91 -9.13
N GLU A 87 -14.41 -10.62 -9.39
CA GLU A 87 -13.10 -10.08 -9.80
C GLU A 87 -12.74 -8.82 -9.02
N GLY A 88 -11.43 -8.59 -8.88
CA GLY A 88 -10.87 -7.41 -8.20
C GLY A 88 -11.10 -7.44 -6.69
N VAL A 89 -11.42 -6.28 -6.11
CA VAL A 89 -11.88 -6.19 -4.72
C VAL A 89 -13.39 -6.37 -4.70
N VAL A 90 -13.86 -7.43 -4.07
CA VAL A 90 -15.29 -7.67 -3.85
C VAL A 90 -15.71 -6.92 -2.60
N VAL A 91 -16.68 -6.02 -2.77
CA VAL A 91 -17.20 -5.18 -1.70
C VAL A 91 -18.62 -5.60 -1.37
N LEU A 92 -18.86 -6.02 -0.14
CA LEU A 92 -20.21 -6.31 0.35
C LEU A 92 -20.77 -5.05 1.01
N CYS A 93 -21.87 -4.53 0.48
CA CYS A 93 -22.50 -3.30 0.96
C CYS A 93 -24.01 -3.51 1.12
N ASP A 94 -24.52 -3.21 2.31
CA ASP A 94 -25.94 -3.35 2.63
C ASP A 94 -26.48 -4.76 2.33
N LEU A 95 -25.72 -5.77 2.79
CA LEU A 95 -25.99 -7.18 2.53
C LEU A 95 -26.11 -7.93 3.87
N PRO A 96 -27.29 -7.94 4.51
CA PRO A 96 -27.45 -8.50 5.86
C PRO A 96 -27.25 -10.02 5.91
N ALA A 97 -27.56 -10.72 4.82
CA ALA A 97 -27.31 -12.15 4.66
C ALA A 97 -26.80 -12.44 3.25
N ILE A 98 -25.78 -13.29 3.16
CA ILE A 98 -25.25 -13.75 1.87
C ILE A 98 -26.07 -14.97 1.43
N PRO A 99 -26.68 -14.96 0.23
CA PRO A 99 -27.37 -16.13 -0.31
C PRO A 99 -26.44 -17.34 -0.45
N PRO A 100 -26.94 -18.58 -0.34
CA PRO A 100 -26.11 -19.78 -0.39
C PRO A 100 -25.25 -19.91 -1.67
N THR A 101 -25.77 -19.45 -2.81
CA THR A 101 -25.03 -19.45 -4.09
C THR A 101 -23.83 -18.53 -4.03
N LEU A 102 -24.03 -17.26 -3.67
CA LEU A 102 -22.94 -16.29 -3.50
C LEU A 102 -21.98 -16.70 -2.38
N ALA A 103 -22.45 -17.33 -1.32
CA ALA A 103 -21.59 -17.81 -0.23
C ALA A 103 -20.59 -18.88 -0.72
N LYS A 104 -21.03 -19.77 -1.62
CA LYS A 104 -20.16 -20.78 -2.24
C LYS A 104 -19.12 -20.12 -3.15
N ASP A 105 -19.54 -19.16 -3.97
CA ASP A 105 -18.63 -18.45 -4.88
C ASP A 105 -17.62 -17.59 -4.13
N LEU A 106 -18.06 -16.88 -3.08
CA LEU A 106 -17.19 -16.15 -2.16
C LEU A 106 -16.21 -17.08 -1.45
N SER A 107 -16.64 -18.26 -1.01
CA SER A 107 -15.75 -19.24 -0.37
C SER A 107 -14.66 -19.71 -1.32
N SER A 108 -15.03 -19.98 -2.58
CA SER A 108 -14.06 -20.30 -3.64
C SER A 108 -13.12 -19.13 -3.89
N PHE A 109 -13.64 -17.91 -4.06
CA PHE A 109 -12.86 -16.70 -4.29
C PHE A 109 -11.86 -16.44 -3.15
N VAL A 110 -12.31 -16.57 -1.90
CA VAL A 110 -11.47 -16.45 -0.69
C VAL A 110 -10.39 -17.52 -0.66
N ALA A 111 -10.72 -18.79 -0.96
CA ALA A 111 -9.77 -19.89 -0.98
C ALA A 111 -8.62 -19.69 -2.00
N HIS A 112 -8.85 -18.88 -3.04
CA HIS A 112 -7.82 -18.48 -4.02
C HIS A 112 -7.13 -17.15 -3.69
N GLY A 113 -7.27 -16.64 -2.45
CA GLY A 113 -6.63 -15.41 -2.01
C GLY A 113 -7.35 -14.13 -2.45
N GLY A 114 -8.66 -14.20 -2.64
CA GLY A 114 -9.49 -13.05 -3.02
C GLY A 114 -9.36 -11.84 -2.08
N ALA A 115 -9.81 -10.67 -2.55
CA ALA A 115 -9.78 -9.43 -1.79
C ALA A 115 -11.20 -9.03 -1.38
N ILE A 116 -11.46 -8.91 -0.08
CA ILE A 116 -12.80 -8.62 0.45
C ILE A 116 -12.81 -7.29 1.19
N ALA A 117 -13.74 -6.42 0.85
CA ALA A 117 -14.12 -5.29 1.70
C ALA A 117 -15.58 -5.40 2.11
N VAL A 118 -15.91 -4.86 3.28
CA VAL A 118 -17.28 -4.76 3.75
C VAL A 118 -17.54 -3.33 4.19
N LEU A 119 -18.61 -2.75 3.65
CA LEU A 119 -19.02 -1.37 3.89
C LEU A 119 -20.34 -1.37 4.65
N GLY A 120 -20.32 -0.86 5.87
CA GLY A 120 -21.46 -0.90 6.79
C GLY A 120 -21.52 -2.19 7.62
N PRO A 121 -22.73 -2.68 7.94
CA PRO A 121 -22.91 -3.88 8.75
C PRO A 121 -22.32 -5.13 8.07
N PRO A 122 -21.55 -5.97 8.78
CA PRO A 122 -21.12 -7.26 8.24
C PRO A 122 -22.32 -8.20 8.05
N PRO A 123 -22.29 -9.07 7.03
CA PRO A 123 -23.31 -10.10 6.85
C PRO A 123 -23.31 -11.08 8.02
N ALA A 124 -24.49 -11.61 8.36
CA ALA A 124 -24.62 -12.66 9.36
C ALA A 124 -23.96 -13.98 8.90
N THR A 125 -23.95 -14.23 7.59
CA THR A 125 -23.26 -15.37 6.98
C THR A 125 -21.74 -15.13 7.01
N PRO A 126 -20.93 -16.10 7.46
CA PRO A 126 -19.47 -16.00 7.39
C PRO A 126 -18.95 -15.78 5.96
N ILE A 127 -17.84 -15.04 5.84
CA ILE A 127 -17.13 -14.84 4.58
C ILE A 127 -15.90 -15.75 4.63
N GLY A 128 -15.98 -16.90 3.95
CA GLY A 128 -15.02 -18.00 4.14
C GLY A 128 -14.98 -18.44 5.61
N ASP A 129 -13.79 -18.49 6.20
CA ASP A 129 -13.61 -18.87 7.60
C ASP A 129 -13.74 -17.69 8.59
N VAL A 130 -14.20 -16.52 8.14
CA VAL A 130 -14.30 -15.31 8.95
C VAL A 130 -15.76 -15.02 9.26
N SER A 131 -16.10 -15.07 10.56
CA SER A 131 -17.38 -14.57 11.06
C SER A 131 -17.14 -13.23 11.74
N MET A 132 -18.02 -12.28 11.46
CA MET A 132 -18.02 -10.97 12.07
C MET A 132 -19.42 -10.60 12.52
N SER A 133 -19.49 -9.77 13.54
CA SER A 133 -20.74 -9.22 14.02
C SER A 133 -20.56 -7.74 14.31
N ALA A 134 -21.68 -7.03 14.25
CA ALA A 134 -21.75 -5.63 14.64
C ALA A 134 -23.03 -5.41 15.44
N ASP A 135 -23.04 -4.37 16.26
CA ASP A 135 -24.28 -3.82 16.81
C ASP A 135 -24.62 -2.54 16.06
N ILE A 136 -25.90 -2.22 15.95
CA ILE A 136 -26.34 -0.97 15.33
C ILE A 136 -26.54 0.07 16.45
N GLY A 137 -26.06 1.29 16.23
CA GLY A 137 -26.34 2.40 17.14
C GLY A 137 -25.96 3.74 16.55
N MET A 138 -26.15 4.80 17.32
CA MET A 138 -25.77 6.17 16.92
C MET A 138 -24.27 6.37 17.07
N SER A 139 -23.63 6.79 15.98
CA SER A 139 -22.21 7.13 15.94
C SER A 139 -21.89 8.34 16.80
N ASP A 140 -20.59 8.49 17.09
CA ASP A 140 -20.08 9.73 17.67
C ASP A 140 -19.90 10.81 16.60
N ASN A 141 -19.44 12.00 17.01
CA ASN A 141 -19.18 13.13 16.14
C ASN A 141 -17.78 13.15 15.50
N ALA A 142 -16.89 12.24 15.88
CA ALA A 142 -15.56 12.12 15.29
C ALA A 142 -15.00 10.69 15.33
N ILE A 143 -14.10 10.43 14.39
CA ILE A 143 -13.34 9.19 14.27
C ILE A 143 -11.85 9.54 14.36
N LYS A 144 -11.14 8.83 15.22
CA LYS A 144 -9.70 8.94 15.42
C LYS A 144 -8.96 7.79 14.77
N PHE A 145 -7.95 8.11 13.95
CA PHE A 145 -6.99 7.11 13.47
C PHE A 145 -6.10 6.63 14.59
N SER A 146 -5.77 5.33 14.56
CA SER A 146 -4.82 4.73 15.47
C SER A 146 -3.41 5.32 15.23
N GLU A 147 -2.61 5.35 16.29
CA GLU A 147 -1.19 5.69 16.20
C GLU A 147 -0.31 4.48 15.86
N ALA A 148 -0.92 3.29 15.78
CA ALA A 148 -0.25 2.04 15.46
C ALA A 148 0.33 2.02 14.03
N VAL A 149 1.28 1.10 13.81
CA VAL A 149 1.89 0.87 12.50
C VAL A 149 1.04 -0.14 11.73
N SER A 150 0.18 0.37 10.86
CA SER A 150 -0.75 -0.42 10.05
C SER A 150 -0.56 -0.11 8.56
N PRO A 151 -0.76 -1.11 7.66
CA PRO A 151 -0.77 -0.84 6.23
C PRO A 151 -1.87 0.14 5.83
N LEU A 152 -3.05 0.11 6.45
CA LEU A 152 -4.16 1.01 6.11
C LEU A 152 -3.86 2.45 6.48
N LEU A 153 -3.07 2.64 7.55
CA LEU A 153 -2.69 3.95 8.06
C LEU A 153 -1.38 4.49 7.45
N ALA A 154 -0.82 3.78 6.47
CA ALA A 154 0.40 4.20 5.83
C ALA A 154 0.24 5.57 5.16
N ARG A 155 1.19 6.47 5.41
CA ARG A 155 1.22 7.87 4.92
C ARG A 155 0.14 8.77 5.53
N LEU A 156 -0.72 8.24 6.40
CA LEU A 156 -1.69 9.05 7.14
C LEU A 156 -1.03 9.71 8.34
N GLN A 157 -1.60 10.84 8.76
CA GLN A 157 -1.17 11.49 9.98
C GLN A 157 -1.55 10.62 11.19
N PRO A 158 -0.59 10.20 12.04
CA PRO A 158 -0.88 9.40 13.22
C PRO A 158 -1.81 10.15 14.18
N GLY A 159 -2.86 9.49 14.67
CA GLY A 159 -3.77 10.09 15.64
C GLY A 159 -4.70 11.17 15.08
N TYR A 160 -4.80 11.28 13.74
CA TYR A 160 -5.68 12.26 13.10
C TYR A 160 -7.15 12.00 13.41
N ASP A 161 -7.88 13.08 13.71
CA ASP A 161 -9.32 13.08 13.96
C ASP A 161 -10.04 13.68 12.76
N PHE A 162 -11.07 13.01 12.27
CA PHE A 162 -12.00 13.59 11.29
C PHE A 162 -13.44 13.58 11.79
N TRP A 163 -14.14 14.67 11.48
CA TRP A 163 -15.46 14.96 12.01
C TRP A 163 -16.56 14.38 11.14
N VAL A 164 -17.58 13.82 11.79
CA VAL A 164 -18.78 13.31 11.12
C VAL A 164 -20.02 13.74 11.89
N LYS A 165 -21.15 13.82 11.20
CA LYS A 165 -22.46 14.03 11.82
C LYS A 165 -22.92 12.72 12.48
N PRO A 166 -23.42 12.73 13.71
CA PRO A 166 -23.98 11.52 14.32
C PRO A 166 -25.01 10.86 13.41
N ALA A 167 -24.80 9.58 13.10
CA ALA A 167 -25.66 8.79 12.22
C ALA A 167 -25.80 7.36 12.75
N GLN A 168 -26.82 6.65 12.30
CA GLN A 168 -26.96 5.24 12.65
C GLN A 168 -25.92 4.42 11.87
N VAL A 169 -25.02 3.75 12.58
CA VAL A 169 -23.91 2.99 12.00
C VAL A 169 -23.80 1.60 12.61
N ALA A 170 -23.06 0.72 11.93
CA ALA A 170 -22.65 -0.57 12.45
C ALA A 170 -21.36 -0.42 13.25
N PHE A 171 -21.42 -0.66 14.55
CA PHE A 171 -20.25 -0.76 15.39
C PHE A 171 -19.66 -2.16 15.35
N LEU A 172 -18.46 -2.26 14.79
CA LEU A 172 -17.80 -3.53 14.56
C LEU A 172 -17.34 -4.17 15.88
N LYS A 173 -17.57 -5.48 16.05
CA LYS A 173 -17.04 -6.23 17.20
C LYS A 173 -15.65 -6.76 16.89
N GLU A 174 -14.73 -6.48 17.80
CA GLU A 174 -13.33 -6.87 17.68
C GLU A 174 -13.13 -8.37 17.93
N SER A 175 -12.14 -8.95 17.26
CA SER A 175 -11.64 -10.29 17.56
C SER A 175 -10.11 -10.26 17.68
N PRO A 176 -9.47 -11.22 18.39
CA PRO A 176 -8.02 -11.19 18.62
C PRO A 176 -7.14 -11.20 17.37
N ARG A 177 -7.71 -11.52 16.19
CA ARG A 177 -6.99 -11.59 14.91
C ARG A 177 -7.17 -10.34 14.04
N MET A 178 -7.93 -9.36 14.52
CA MET A 178 -8.20 -8.12 13.80
C MET A 178 -7.32 -7.00 14.32
N VAL A 179 -6.89 -6.14 13.40
CA VAL A 179 -6.20 -4.90 13.72
C VAL A 179 -7.19 -3.77 13.59
N VAL A 180 -7.27 -2.92 14.61
CA VAL A 180 -8.14 -1.74 14.63
C VAL A 180 -7.35 -0.52 14.17
N ASP A 181 -7.79 0.08 13.07
CA ASP A 181 -7.12 1.21 12.44
C ASP A 181 -7.74 2.55 12.83
N ALA A 182 -9.02 2.56 13.17
CA ALA A 182 -9.71 3.77 13.61
C ALA A 182 -10.81 3.45 14.62
N ARG A 183 -11.02 4.38 15.57
CA ARG A 183 -12.02 4.30 16.63
C ARG A 183 -12.87 5.56 16.69
N TRP A 184 -14.12 5.40 17.11
CA TRP A 184 -14.96 6.53 17.51
C TRP A 184 -14.36 7.21 18.73
N THR A 185 -14.36 8.54 18.79
CA THR A 185 -13.66 9.29 19.85
C THR A 185 -14.24 9.11 21.25
N GLY A 186 -15.56 9.03 21.37
CA GLY A 186 -16.28 9.08 22.65
C GLY A 186 -16.58 7.72 23.24
N ASN A 187 -16.98 6.74 22.41
CA ASN A 187 -17.27 5.38 22.88
C ASN A 187 -16.13 4.38 22.60
N ALA A 188 -15.03 4.82 21.96
CA ALA A 188 -13.85 4.03 21.63
C ALA A 188 -14.11 2.75 20.81
N ARG A 189 -15.30 2.57 20.22
CA ARG A 189 -15.62 1.39 19.42
C ARG A 189 -14.89 1.42 18.08
N ALA A 190 -14.52 0.25 17.57
CA ALA A 190 -13.84 0.13 16.29
C ALA A 190 -14.73 0.58 15.13
N VAL A 191 -14.14 1.36 14.21
CA VAL A 191 -14.81 1.84 12.99
C VAL A 191 -14.20 1.21 11.76
N ILE A 192 -12.88 1.09 11.76
CA ILE A 192 -12.13 0.57 10.62
C ILE A 192 -11.22 -0.51 11.17
N MET A 193 -11.32 -1.69 10.56
CA MET A 193 -10.51 -2.84 10.93
C MET A 193 -10.03 -3.56 9.68
N HIS A 194 -8.91 -4.24 9.81
CA HIS A 194 -8.45 -5.19 8.81
C HIS A 194 -7.94 -6.48 9.42
N MET A 195 -7.84 -7.51 8.58
CA MET A 195 -7.13 -8.73 8.90
C MET A 195 -6.62 -9.42 7.64
N GLU A 196 -5.59 -10.25 7.80
CA GLU A 196 -5.16 -11.21 6.79
C GLU A 196 -5.34 -12.62 7.36
N LYS A 197 -6.03 -13.50 6.62
CA LYS A 197 -6.22 -14.90 7.02
C LYS A 197 -6.17 -15.79 5.79
N SER A 198 -5.33 -16.81 5.85
CA SER A 198 -5.17 -17.80 4.78
C SER A 198 -4.81 -17.19 3.41
N GLY A 199 -4.06 -16.09 3.40
CA GLY A 199 -3.68 -15.37 2.17
C GLY A 199 -4.75 -14.41 1.62
N THR A 200 -5.93 -14.38 2.24
CA THR A 200 -7.02 -13.45 1.92
C THR A 200 -6.93 -12.23 2.83
N ARG A 201 -7.09 -11.04 2.25
CA ARG A 201 -7.17 -9.78 3.00
C ARG A 201 -8.59 -9.30 3.10
N TYR A 202 -8.91 -8.78 4.28
CA TYR A 202 -10.22 -8.27 4.59
C TYR A 202 -10.11 -6.89 5.20
N VAL A 203 -11.01 -5.99 4.81
CA VAL A 203 -11.17 -4.66 5.41
C VAL A 203 -12.64 -4.37 5.68
N TRP A 204 -12.93 -3.71 6.79
CA TRP A 204 -14.29 -3.31 7.18
C TRP A 204 -14.34 -1.83 7.50
N PHE A 205 -15.44 -1.20 7.08
CA PHE A 205 -15.74 0.19 7.39
C PHE A 205 -17.15 0.30 8.00
N GLY A 206 -17.22 0.61 9.29
CA GLY A 206 -18.46 0.77 10.06
C GLY A 206 -18.91 2.23 10.18
N LEU A 207 -18.93 2.98 9.08
CA LEU A 207 -19.34 4.39 9.05
C LEU A 207 -20.41 4.64 7.97
N ASP A 208 -21.18 5.73 8.10
CA ASP A 208 -22.12 6.21 7.07
C ASP A 208 -21.44 7.32 6.25
N PRO A 209 -21.22 7.13 4.93
CA PRO A 209 -20.62 8.17 4.09
C PRO A 209 -21.39 9.49 4.06
N ASN A 210 -22.71 9.49 4.31
CA ASN A 210 -23.49 10.72 4.38
C ASN A 210 -23.27 11.53 5.65
N ALA A 211 -22.71 10.88 6.68
CA ALA A 211 -22.33 11.55 7.91
C ALA A 211 -21.07 12.42 7.73
N ILE A 212 -20.26 12.12 6.72
CA ILE A 212 -19.04 12.88 6.43
C ILE A 212 -19.44 14.26 5.92
N GLY A 213 -19.01 15.30 6.65
CA GLY A 213 -19.43 16.68 6.40
C GLY A 213 -18.79 17.28 5.15
N GLU A 214 -17.47 17.41 5.19
CA GLU A 214 -16.65 17.96 4.10
C GLU A 214 -15.66 16.89 3.60
N GLU A 215 -15.13 17.11 2.40
CA GLU A 215 -14.12 16.22 1.81
C GLU A 215 -12.86 16.19 2.69
N ASP A 216 -12.62 15.06 3.34
CA ASP A 216 -11.43 14.86 4.18
C ASP A 216 -10.34 14.13 3.38
N ARG A 217 -9.22 14.83 3.15
CA ARG A 217 -8.08 14.30 2.37
C ARG A 217 -7.45 13.07 2.99
N GLN A 218 -7.41 12.99 4.32
CA GLN A 218 -6.86 11.85 5.05
C GLN A 218 -7.78 10.64 4.90
N LEU A 219 -9.10 10.84 4.92
CA LEU A 219 -10.08 9.79 4.61
C LEU A 219 -9.98 9.30 3.16
N MET A 220 -9.85 10.20 2.18
CA MET A 220 -9.68 9.81 0.77
C MET A 220 -8.39 9.02 0.56
N LEU A 221 -7.31 9.40 1.24
CA LEU A 221 -6.06 8.66 1.23
C LEU A 221 -6.20 7.30 1.92
N LEU A 222 -6.89 7.22 3.06
CA LEU A 222 -7.19 5.97 3.77
C LEU A 222 -7.93 4.98 2.86
N LEU A 223 -8.98 5.42 2.17
CA LEU A 223 -9.74 4.56 1.25
C LEU A 223 -8.85 4.01 0.15
N ARG A 224 -8.08 4.87 -0.54
CA ARG A 224 -7.14 4.43 -1.58
C ARG A 224 -6.11 3.44 -1.03
N THR A 225 -5.52 3.73 0.13
CA THR A 225 -4.53 2.85 0.77
C THR A 225 -5.13 1.51 1.18
N ALA A 226 -6.32 1.50 1.76
CA ALA A 226 -7.01 0.27 2.19
C ALA A 226 -7.35 -0.63 1.00
N PHE A 227 -7.89 -0.06 -0.08
CA PHE A 227 -8.24 -0.84 -1.26
C PHE A 227 -7.01 -1.34 -2.04
N ARG A 228 -5.94 -0.55 -2.10
CA ARG A 228 -4.64 -1.04 -2.60
C ARG A 228 -4.11 -2.19 -1.75
N TRP A 229 -4.15 -2.06 -0.42
CA TRP A 229 -3.67 -3.12 0.46
C TRP A 229 -4.48 -4.41 0.31
N VAL A 230 -5.82 -4.31 0.34
CA VAL A 230 -6.70 -5.48 0.28
C VAL A 230 -6.59 -6.22 -1.05
N SER A 231 -6.36 -5.49 -2.15
CA SER A 231 -6.09 -6.09 -3.48
C SER A 231 -4.67 -6.68 -3.63
N GLY A 232 -3.85 -6.65 -2.57
CA GLY A 232 -2.50 -7.19 -2.59
C GLY A 232 -1.47 -6.28 -3.28
N GLN A 233 -1.81 -5.02 -3.57
CA GLN A 233 -0.82 -4.04 -4.03
C GLN A 233 0.13 -3.67 -2.87
N PRO A 234 1.40 -3.39 -3.16
CA PRO A 234 2.35 -2.99 -2.14
C PRO A 234 1.94 -1.64 -1.53
N ILE A 235 2.05 -1.55 -0.21
CA ILE A 235 1.89 -0.31 0.54
C ILE A 235 3.22 -0.01 1.22
N SER A 236 3.52 1.28 1.39
CA SER A 236 4.73 1.71 2.06
C SER A 236 4.49 2.86 3.03
N GLU A 237 5.26 2.88 4.11
CA GLU A 237 5.33 3.96 5.11
C GLU A 237 6.78 4.38 5.32
N GLY A 238 7.01 5.66 5.62
CA GLY A 238 8.34 6.22 5.84
C GLY A 238 8.55 6.64 7.30
N ALA A 239 9.77 6.44 7.79
CA ALA A 239 10.21 6.87 9.12
C ALA A 239 11.68 7.32 9.09
N ILE A 240 12.06 8.11 10.09
CA ILE A 240 13.46 8.40 10.42
C ILE A 240 13.88 7.51 11.58
N GLY A 241 14.89 6.67 11.38
CA GLY A 241 15.34 5.66 12.34
C GLY A 241 14.85 4.25 11.99
N LYS A 242 15.09 3.30 12.90
CA LYS A 242 14.76 1.87 12.69
C LYS A 242 13.37 1.48 13.22
N THR A 243 12.73 2.35 14.00
CA THR A 243 11.42 2.13 14.61
C THR A 243 10.39 3.07 13.98
N PHE A 244 9.14 2.60 13.85
CA PHE A 244 8.04 3.35 13.23
C PHE A 244 7.10 3.96 14.28
N THR A 245 7.67 4.63 15.29
CA THR A 245 6.85 5.38 16.28
C THR A 245 6.13 6.56 15.61
N PRO A 246 5.04 7.09 16.19
CA PRO A 246 4.36 8.28 15.66
C PRO A 246 5.31 9.46 15.43
N GLU A 247 6.28 9.67 16.31
CA GLU A 247 7.28 10.74 16.23
C GLU A 247 8.21 10.53 15.03
N SER A 248 8.71 9.30 14.83
CA SER A 248 9.62 8.97 13.73
C SER A 248 8.98 9.18 12.35
N ARG A 249 7.69 8.87 12.23
CA ARG A 249 6.89 9.06 11.00
C ARG A 249 6.61 10.54 10.76
N ARG A 250 6.20 11.27 11.80
CA ARG A 250 6.03 12.74 11.75
C ARG A 250 7.34 13.45 11.38
N ALA A 251 8.46 13.01 11.94
CA ALA A 251 9.78 13.54 11.63
C ALA A 251 10.16 13.28 10.17
N ALA A 252 9.88 12.09 9.62
CA ALA A 252 10.10 11.79 8.21
C ALA A 252 9.31 12.73 7.28
N HIS A 253 8.03 12.92 7.56
CA HIS A 253 7.18 13.84 6.80
C HIS A 253 7.68 15.29 6.92
N GLY A 254 7.96 15.77 8.13
CA GLY A 254 8.47 17.13 8.37
C GLY A 254 9.85 17.40 7.76
N ALA A 255 10.69 16.36 7.64
CA ALA A 255 11.99 16.45 6.99
C ALA A 255 11.93 16.39 5.46
N GLY A 256 10.75 16.15 4.87
CA GLY A 256 10.57 16.04 3.42
C GLY A 256 10.99 14.69 2.83
N LEU A 257 10.99 13.61 3.62
CA LEU A 257 11.17 12.26 3.08
C LEU A 257 9.98 11.91 2.19
N SER A 258 10.24 11.67 0.92
CA SER A 258 9.27 11.16 -0.05
C SER A 258 9.66 9.74 -0.45
N PHE A 259 8.67 8.87 -0.63
CA PHE A 259 8.91 7.47 -0.91
C PHE A 259 7.75 6.83 -1.68
N SER A 260 8.05 5.77 -2.40
CA SER A 260 7.07 4.87 -3.00
C SER A 260 7.58 3.42 -2.96
N ALA A 261 6.65 2.47 -3.05
CA ALA A 261 6.98 1.07 -3.28
C ALA A 261 6.00 0.55 -4.32
N ASP A 262 6.52 0.19 -5.48
CA ASP A 262 5.72 -0.18 -6.64
C ASP A 262 6.11 -1.57 -7.11
N ARG A 263 5.12 -2.38 -7.51
CA ARG A 263 5.37 -3.74 -7.97
C ARG A 263 5.61 -3.73 -9.48
N SER A 264 6.69 -4.39 -9.90
CA SER A 264 7.00 -4.64 -11.30
C SER A 264 7.29 -6.15 -11.48
N GLY A 265 6.29 -6.90 -11.94
CA GLY A 265 6.37 -8.36 -12.09
C GLY A 265 6.67 -9.10 -10.77
N ARG A 266 7.85 -9.73 -10.71
CA ARG A 266 8.37 -10.45 -9.51
C ARG A 266 9.30 -9.58 -8.64
N GLN A 267 9.32 -8.27 -8.87
CA GLN A 267 10.14 -7.32 -8.15
C GLN A 267 9.30 -6.19 -7.56
N PHE A 268 9.83 -5.55 -6.53
CA PHE A 268 9.37 -4.26 -6.03
C PHE A 268 10.46 -3.23 -6.27
N VAL A 269 10.05 -2.03 -6.61
CA VAL A 269 10.94 -0.87 -6.70
C VAL A 269 10.56 0.04 -5.56
N VAL A 270 11.52 0.27 -4.67
CA VAL A 270 11.38 1.21 -3.56
C VAL A 270 12.12 2.49 -3.94
N HIS A 271 11.37 3.58 -4.00
CA HIS A 271 11.89 4.91 -4.26
C HIS A 271 12.01 5.67 -2.95
N MET A 272 13.13 6.37 -2.75
CA MET A 272 13.33 7.30 -1.66
C MET A 272 13.92 8.59 -2.20
N THR A 273 13.29 9.72 -1.87
CA THR A 273 13.76 11.04 -2.24
C THR A 273 13.77 11.94 -1.01
N ASN A 274 14.80 12.77 -0.88
CA ASN A 274 14.81 13.85 0.10
C ASN A 274 14.39 15.16 -0.57
N ARG A 275 13.15 15.59 -0.33
CA ARG A 275 12.62 16.89 -0.81
C ARG A 275 12.86 18.04 0.17
N GLY A 276 13.48 17.75 1.31
CA GLY A 276 13.84 18.72 2.33
C GLY A 276 15.15 19.44 2.04
N LYS A 277 15.49 20.38 2.95
CA LYS A 277 16.70 21.21 2.86
C LYS A 277 17.91 20.59 3.57
N ALA A 278 17.69 19.66 4.50
CA ALA A 278 18.74 19.05 5.33
C ALA A 278 18.94 17.58 4.96
N THR A 279 20.13 17.04 5.24
CA THR A 279 20.39 15.60 5.08
C THR A 279 19.57 14.81 6.08
N ILE A 280 18.80 13.83 5.61
CA ILE A 280 18.04 12.91 6.46
C ILE A 280 18.97 11.78 6.90
N GLN A 281 19.07 11.54 8.20
CA GLN A 281 19.83 10.42 8.76
C GLN A 281 18.91 9.22 8.95
N ASN A 282 19.41 8.02 8.64
CA ASN A 282 18.68 6.76 8.78
C ASN A 282 17.24 6.76 8.21
N PRO A 283 16.99 7.24 6.98
CA PRO A 283 15.67 7.09 6.38
C PRO A 283 15.36 5.60 6.19
N THR A 284 14.17 5.20 6.62
CA THR A 284 13.67 3.83 6.52
C THR A 284 12.29 3.85 5.91
N VAL A 285 12.04 2.94 4.97
CA VAL A 285 10.73 2.69 4.38
C VAL A 285 10.30 1.28 4.75
N LYS A 286 9.15 1.16 5.40
CA LYS A 286 8.44 -0.10 5.60
C LYS A 286 7.62 -0.38 4.36
N VAL A 287 7.72 -1.58 3.81
CA VAL A 287 6.96 -2.06 2.66
C VAL A 287 6.17 -3.28 3.09
N TRP A 288 4.84 -3.18 3.07
CA TRP A 288 3.97 -4.34 3.24
C TRP A 288 3.91 -5.10 1.93
N LEU A 289 4.25 -6.38 2.01
CA LEU A 289 4.37 -7.27 0.86
C LEU A 289 2.99 -7.82 0.47
N PRO A 290 2.78 -8.25 -0.78
CA PRO A 290 1.58 -8.97 -1.18
C PRO A 290 1.37 -10.26 -0.36
N PRO A 291 0.14 -10.75 -0.23
CA PRO A 291 -0.15 -11.99 0.47
C PRO A 291 0.68 -13.16 -0.04
N GLY A 292 1.10 -14.02 0.88
CA GLY A 292 1.86 -15.24 0.55
C GLY A 292 3.34 -15.03 0.21
N VAL A 293 3.85 -13.79 0.13
CA VAL A 293 5.30 -13.55 0.00
C VAL A 293 5.99 -13.80 1.33
N THR A 294 6.91 -14.77 1.36
CA THR A 294 7.61 -15.18 2.59
C THR A 294 9.10 -14.85 2.56
N GLU A 295 9.63 -14.35 1.45
CA GLU A 295 11.04 -13.94 1.38
C GLU A 295 11.30 -12.95 0.25
N VAL A 296 12.05 -11.90 0.55
CA VAL A 296 12.52 -10.88 -0.40
C VAL A 296 13.99 -10.59 -0.20
N ALA A 297 14.69 -10.24 -1.28
CA ALA A 297 16.11 -9.89 -1.25
C ALA A 297 16.41 -8.62 -2.03
N LEU A 298 17.45 -7.88 -1.63
CA LEU A 298 17.96 -6.73 -2.39
C LEU A 298 18.47 -7.18 -3.77
N ALA A 299 17.95 -6.55 -4.80
CA ALA A 299 18.29 -6.77 -6.20
C ALA A 299 18.86 -5.49 -6.84
N GLY A 300 19.22 -5.57 -8.12
CA GLY A 300 19.85 -4.46 -8.85
C GLY A 300 21.38 -4.43 -8.76
N ASP A 301 21.94 -3.37 -9.31
CA ASP A 301 23.38 -3.14 -9.41
C ASP A 301 24.03 -2.78 -8.05
N ILE A 302 25.35 -2.63 -8.05
CA ILE A 302 26.13 -2.28 -6.85
C ILE A 302 25.70 -0.90 -6.30
N LEU A 303 25.32 0.04 -7.17
CA LEU A 303 24.92 1.39 -6.75
C LEU A 303 23.58 1.38 -6.00
N MET A 304 22.62 0.59 -6.47
CA MET A 304 21.31 0.40 -5.84
C MET A 304 21.42 -0.30 -4.48
N LYS A 305 22.40 -1.21 -4.33
CA LYS A 305 22.63 -1.96 -3.07
C LYS A 305 23.51 -1.21 -2.09
N ARG A 306 24.29 -0.23 -2.56
CA ARG A 306 25.32 0.43 -1.74
C ARG A 306 24.70 1.13 -0.53
N ASN A 307 25.16 0.72 0.65
CA ASN A 307 24.71 1.25 1.94
C ASN A 307 23.19 1.12 2.15
N VAL A 308 22.57 0.10 1.56
CA VAL A 308 21.16 -0.22 1.78
C VAL A 308 21.09 -1.42 2.71
N THR A 309 20.31 -1.28 3.78
CA THR A 309 20.02 -2.39 4.68
C THR A 309 18.58 -2.82 4.45
N LEU A 310 18.40 -4.10 4.14
CA LEU A 310 17.09 -4.75 4.13
C LEU A 310 16.97 -5.58 5.42
N THR A 311 16.00 -5.24 6.25
CA THR A 311 15.65 -5.98 7.47
C THR A 311 14.15 -6.21 7.50
N GLY A 312 13.65 -7.19 8.24
CA GLY A 312 12.21 -7.40 8.37
C GLY A 312 11.89 -8.87 8.54
N VAL A 313 10.71 -9.14 9.10
CA VAL A 313 10.22 -10.48 9.39
C VAL A 313 9.21 -10.81 8.28
N PRO A 314 9.54 -11.67 7.30
CA PRO A 314 8.59 -12.03 6.26
C PRO A 314 7.31 -12.70 6.80
N GLU A 315 7.34 -13.23 8.03
CA GLU A 315 6.16 -13.75 8.73
C GLU A 315 5.17 -12.64 9.14
N GLU A 316 5.63 -11.38 9.30
CA GLU A 316 4.78 -10.21 9.53
C GLU A 316 4.25 -9.59 8.22
N GLY A 317 4.58 -10.18 7.06
CA GLY A 317 4.12 -9.70 5.75
C GLY A 317 4.71 -8.34 5.35
N ALA A 318 5.85 -7.93 5.92
CA ALA A 318 6.49 -6.66 5.60
C ALA A 318 8.02 -6.73 5.66
N CYS A 319 8.68 -5.81 4.96
CA CYS A 319 10.12 -5.58 5.07
C CYS A 319 10.43 -4.10 5.27
N LEU A 320 11.64 -3.81 5.75
CA LEU A 320 12.18 -2.49 6.00
C LEU A 320 13.41 -2.29 5.11
N VAL A 321 13.38 -1.23 4.31
CA VAL A 321 14.52 -0.81 3.50
C VAL A 321 15.04 0.47 4.11
N SER A 322 16.33 0.51 4.48
CA SER A 322 16.94 1.68 5.11
C SER A 322 18.28 2.04 4.51
N ARG A 323 18.66 3.31 4.65
CA ARG A 323 19.97 3.85 4.27
C ARG A 323 20.57 4.62 5.44
N PRO A 324 21.90 4.79 5.54
CA PRO A 324 22.49 5.58 6.62
C PRO A 324 22.17 7.07 6.49
N ARG A 325 22.06 7.58 5.26
CA ARG A 325 21.69 8.98 4.99
C ARG A 325 21.06 9.17 3.61
N LEU A 326 20.34 10.26 3.44
CA LEU A 326 19.82 10.76 2.16
C LEU A 326 20.01 12.28 2.11
N ALA A 327 20.92 12.75 1.27
CA ALA A 327 21.27 14.15 1.10
C ALA A 327 20.12 14.95 0.45
N PRO A 328 20.07 16.28 0.60
CA PRO A 328 19.04 17.11 -0.03
C PRO A 328 19.00 16.90 -1.55
N GLY A 329 17.80 16.69 -2.10
CA GLY A 329 17.60 16.40 -3.52
C GLY A 329 18.10 15.03 -3.99
N GLU A 330 18.66 14.20 -3.09
CA GLU A 330 19.10 12.85 -3.44
C GLU A 330 17.89 11.97 -3.74
N ASP A 331 17.95 11.33 -4.91
CA ASP A 331 16.99 10.34 -5.39
C ASP A 331 17.65 8.95 -5.39
N ARG A 332 17.00 7.98 -4.76
CA ARG A 332 17.43 6.58 -4.73
C ARG A 332 16.33 5.62 -5.06
N LEU A 333 16.67 4.73 -5.97
CA LEU A 333 15.88 3.56 -6.35
C LEU A 333 16.57 2.30 -5.83
N MET A 334 15.79 1.45 -5.18
CA MET A 334 16.21 0.15 -4.67
C MET A 334 15.27 -0.91 -5.24
N LYS A 335 15.83 -2.04 -5.67
CA LYS A 335 15.03 -3.17 -6.16
C LYS A 335 14.97 -4.25 -5.09
N LEU A 336 13.80 -4.82 -4.89
CA LEU A 336 13.56 -6.02 -4.09
C LEU A 336 13.08 -7.13 -5.01
N LYS A 337 13.69 -8.30 -4.96
CA LYS A 337 13.24 -9.49 -5.69
C LYS A 337 12.46 -10.39 -4.74
N ILE A 338 11.32 -10.91 -5.18
CA ILE A 338 10.62 -11.99 -4.48
C ILE A 338 11.45 -13.27 -4.63
N VAL A 339 11.89 -13.82 -3.50
CA VAL A 339 12.68 -15.05 -3.45
C VAL A 339 11.77 -16.26 -3.27
N LYS A 340 10.77 -16.13 -2.37
CA LYS A 340 9.87 -17.22 -2.02
C LYS A 340 8.43 -16.74 -1.80
N THR A 341 7.50 -17.56 -2.25
CA THR A 341 6.07 -17.47 -1.97
C THR A 341 5.59 -18.79 -1.36
N ARG A 342 4.54 -18.74 -0.54
CA ARG A 342 3.94 -19.91 0.11
C ARG A 342 3.26 -20.85 -0.87
#